data_AF-A0A2E7BQU8-F1
#
_entry.id   AF-A0A2E7BQU8-F1
#
_cell.length_a   1.000
_cell.length_b   1.000
_cell.length_c   1.000
_cell.angle_alpha   90.00
_cell.angle_beta   90.00
_cell.angle_gamma   90.00
#
_symmetry.space_group_name_H-M   'P 1'
#
loop_
_entity.id
_entity.type
_entity.pdbx_description
1 polymer ?
#
loop_
_entity_poly.entity_id
_entity_poly.type
_entity_poly.pdbx_seq_one_letter_code
_entity_poly.pdbx_strand_id
1 'polypeptide(L)'
;MGKSFTSNKEQASSRLRLLQQARKLLGAHVGPDWDWRQGDLTAIDVAAFSAGARFQAELKSDFARDPASYRKLGGVANTPDAPYFFRRYSNLIHFMRRRDCFYPRGSAVPSPGMVMVLDWPEERGRFNFSPDRIGVVLEVDGERVSKGILALPAPAGWVVAEVHLLANSPSDRLVIGYGDLPCDT
;
A
#
# COMPACT_ATOMS: atom_id res chain seq x y z
N MET A 1 7.50 1.47 -25.63
CA MET A 1 6.47 2.43 -25.16
C MET A 1 5.11 1.75 -25.20
N GLY A 2 4.72 1.07 -24.12
CA GLY A 2 3.40 0.45 -24.01
C GLY A 2 2.52 1.31 -23.12
N LYS A 3 1.53 2.01 -23.68
CA LYS A 3 0.54 2.75 -22.89
C LYS A 3 -0.28 1.73 -22.10
N SER A 4 -0.14 1.73 -20.77
CA SER A 4 -1.04 1.00 -19.88
C SER A 4 -2.39 1.74 -19.87
N PHE A 5 -3.24 1.48 -20.87
CA PHE A 5 -4.63 1.93 -20.87
C PHE A 5 -5.46 1.04 -19.94
N THR A 6 -5.26 1.15 -18.63
CA THR A 6 -6.39 0.88 -17.73
C THR A 6 -7.34 2.06 -17.92
N SER A 7 -8.51 1.82 -18.49
CA SER A 7 -9.49 2.90 -18.71
C SER A 7 -9.83 3.58 -17.39
N ASN A 8 -10.19 4.88 -17.40
CA ASN A 8 -10.65 5.57 -16.18
C ASN A 8 -11.78 4.80 -15.46
N LYS A 9 -12.60 4.07 -16.22
CA LYS A 9 -13.64 3.18 -15.68
C LYS A 9 -13.06 2.00 -14.90
N GLU A 10 -12.05 1.32 -15.44
CA GLU A 10 -11.39 0.21 -14.76
C GLU A 10 -10.65 0.65 -13.49
N GLN A 11 -10.03 1.83 -13.52
CA GLN A 11 -9.39 2.43 -12.35
C GLN A 11 -10.44 2.74 -11.27
N ALA A 12 -11.54 3.40 -11.63
CA ALA A 12 -12.64 3.69 -10.71
C ALA A 12 -13.24 2.40 -10.10
N SER A 13 -13.45 1.36 -10.91
CA SER A 13 -13.92 0.06 -10.42
C SER A 13 -12.90 -0.59 -9.47
N SER A 14 -11.60 -0.50 -9.76
CA SER A 14 -10.56 -1.06 -8.89
C SER A 14 -10.47 -0.33 -7.56
N ARG A 15 -10.57 1.01 -7.54
CA ARG A 15 -10.64 1.81 -6.31
C ARG A 15 -11.83 1.40 -5.44
N LEU A 16 -13.01 1.28 -6.04
CA LEU A 16 -14.22 0.88 -5.31
C LEU A 16 -14.04 -0.50 -4.67
N ARG A 17 -13.49 -1.47 -5.41
CA ARG A 17 -13.23 -2.82 -4.89
C ARG A 17 -12.19 -2.81 -3.78
N LEU A 18 -11.08 -2.09 -3.96
CA LEU A 18 -10.05 -1.95 -2.92
C LEU A 18 -10.65 -1.39 -1.63
N LEU A 19 -11.45 -0.33 -1.74
CA LEU A 19 -12.11 0.31 -0.61
C LEU A 19 -13.07 -0.64 0.10
N GLN A 20 -13.89 -1.36 -0.66
CA GLN A 20 -14.84 -2.34 -0.11
C GLN A 20 -14.13 -3.48 0.62
N GLN A 21 -13.03 -4.00 0.09
CA GLN A 21 -12.26 -5.06 0.75
C GLN A 21 -11.53 -4.53 1.98
N ALA A 22 -10.89 -3.36 1.89
CA ALA A 22 -10.18 -2.75 3.01
C ALA A 22 -11.10 -2.47 4.20
N ARG A 23 -12.35 -2.05 3.96
CA ARG A 23 -13.36 -1.85 5.02
C ARG A 23 -13.69 -3.14 5.77
N LYS A 24 -13.66 -4.30 5.11
CA LYS A 24 -13.91 -5.60 5.77
C LYS A 24 -12.76 -6.02 6.69
N LEU A 25 -11.58 -5.40 6.53
CA LEU A 25 -10.41 -5.70 7.36
C LEU A 25 -10.42 -4.92 8.68
N LEU A 26 -11.30 -3.93 8.85
CA LEU A 26 -11.38 -3.15 10.09
C LEU A 26 -11.57 -4.05 11.31
N GLY A 27 -10.71 -3.89 12.32
CA GLY A 27 -10.69 -4.71 13.53
C GLY A 27 -9.92 -6.03 13.40
N ALA A 28 -9.43 -6.39 12.20
CA ALA A 28 -8.50 -7.50 12.05
C ALA A 28 -7.23 -7.21 12.86
N HIS A 29 -6.75 -8.22 13.58
CA HIS A 29 -5.60 -8.09 14.46
C HIS A 29 -4.68 -9.31 14.37
N VAL A 30 -3.42 -9.10 14.72
CA VAL A 30 -2.42 -10.15 14.91
C VAL A 30 -1.71 -9.93 16.23
N GLY A 31 -1.26 -11.03 16.83
CA GLY A 31 -0.53 -11.03 18.09
C GLY A 31 0.87 -10.40 17.98
N PRO A 32 1.58 -10.24 19.11
CA PRO A 32 2.92 -9.66 19.15
C PRO A 32 3.98 -10.54 18.47
N ASP A 33 3.73 -11.85 18.36
CA ASP A 33 4.64 -12.82 17.75
C ASP A 33 4.52 -12.89 16.21
N TRP A 34 3.67 -12.06 15.61
CA TRP A 34 3.50 -12.04 14.16
C TRP A 34 4.73 -11.43 13.48
N ASP A 35 5.48 -12.27 12.77
CA ASP A 35 6.66 -11.85 12.02
C ASP A 35 6.28 -11.37 10.62
N TRP A 36 6.17 -10.06 10.45
CA TRP A 36 5.91 -9.43 9.15
C TRP A 36 7.03 -9.67 8.11
N ARG A 37 8.19 -10.22 8.48
CA ARG A 37 9.28 -10.55 7.54
C ARG A 37 9.13 -11.94 6.94
N GLN A 38 8.58 -12.88 7.70
CA GLN A 38 8.58 -14.30 7.33
C GLN A 38 7.17 -14.90 7.24
N GLY A 39 6.18 -14.24 7.83
CA GLY A 39 4.79 -14.70 7.81
C GLY A 39 4.09 -14.47 6.47
N ASP A 40 3.01 -15.19 6.26
CA ASP A 40 2.11 -15.01 5.12
C ASP A 40 1.51 -13.61 5.08
N LEU A 41 1.11 -13.17 3.89
CA LEU A 41 0.35 -11.93 3.72
C LEU A 41 -0.98 -12.05 4.47
N THR A 42 -1.28 -11.10 5.35
CA THR A 42 -2.50 -11.12 6.17
C THR A 42 -3.30 -9.84 6.01
N ALA A 43 -4.47 -9.78 6.67
CA ALA A 43 -5.31 -8.58 6.72
C ALA A 43 -4.58 -7.32 7.22
N ILE A 44 -3.49 -7.47 7.97
CA ILE A 44 -2.66 -6.36 8.45
C ILE A 44 -1.94 -5.65 7.29
N ASP A 45 -1.66 -6.37 6.20
CA ASP A 45 -1.05 -5.80 4.98
C ASP A 45 -2.13 -5.13 4.09
N VAL A 46 -2.87 -4.19 4.67
CA VAL A 46 -4.17 -3.67 4.20
C VAL A 46 -4.28 -3.57 2.69
N ALA A 47 -3.42 -2.78 2.03
CA ALA A 47 -3.53 -2.54 0.58
C ALA A 47 -3.21 -3.79 -0.25
N ALA A 48 -2.14 -4.50 0.08
CA ALA A 48 -1.69 -5.68 -0.66
C ALA A 48 -2.68 -6.85 -0.51
N PHE A 49 -3.19 -7.05 0.71
CA PHE A 49 -4.16 -8.09 1.01
C PHE A 49 -5.54 -7.77 0.39
N SER A 50 -5.99 -6.51 0.49
CA SER A 50 -7.27 -6.07 -0.10
C SER A 50 -7.28 -6.12 -1.63
N ALA A 51 -6.14 -5.84 -2.27
CA ALA A 51 -6.03 -5.88 -3.73
C ALA A 51 -6.07 -7.30 -4.30
N GLY A 52 -5.70 -8.30 -3.49
CA GLY A 52 -5.93 -9.70 -3.78
C GLY A 52 -4.98 -10.31 -4.82
N ALA A 53 -5.44 -11.39 -5.45
CA ALA A 53 -4.61 -12.26 -6.29
C ALA A 53 -4.13 -11.57 -7.57
N ARG A 54 -4.96 -10.70 -8.16
CA ARG A 54 -4.63 -9.93 -9.35
C ARG A 54 -3.44 -9.02 -9.10
N PHE A 55 -3.41 -8.29 -7.98
CA PHE A 55 -2.25 -7.47 -7.62
C PHE A 55 -0.98 -8.32 -7.50
N GLN A 56 -1.05 -9.45 -6.80
CA GLN A 56 0.11 -10.32 -6.62
C GLN A 56 0.61 -10.87 -7.97
N ALA A 57 -0.30 -11.27 -8.87
CA ALA A 57 0.05 -11.75 -10.21
C ALA A 57 0.69 -10.64 -11.06
N GLU A 58 0.14 -9.43 -11.04
CA GLU A 58 0.68 -8.30 -11.80
C GLU A 58 2.03 -7.82 -11.25
N LEU A 59 2.23 -7.84 -9.93
CA LEU A 59 3.52 -7.53 -9.31
C LEU A 59 4.57 -8.60 -9.62
N LYS A 60 4.20 -9.89 -9.60
CA LYS A 60 5.06 -11.01 -10.04
C LYS A 60 5.49 -10.84 -11.50
N SER A 61 4.54 -10.50 -12.37
CA SER A 61 4.82 -10.23 -13.78
C SER A 61 5.75 -9.02 -13.95
N ASP A 62 5.56 -7.95 -13.17
CA ASP A 62 6.44 -6.79 -13.24
C ASP A 62 7.86 -7.09 -12.76
N PHE A 63 7.99 -7.86 -11.67
CA PHE A 63 9.29 -8.37 -11.23
C PHE A 63 10.00 -9.17 -12.33
N ALA A 64 9.29 -10.04 -13.04
CA ALA A 64 9.88 -10.83 -14.12
C ALA A 64 10.41 -9.95 -15.27
N ARG A 65 9.81 -8.77 -15.48
CA ARG A 65 10.24 -7.79 -16.50
C ARG A 65 11.40 -6.91 -16.06
N ASP A 66 11.54 -6.63 -14.76
CA ASP A 66 12.62 -5.77 -14.22
C ASP A 66 13.19 -6.29 -12.88
N PRO A 67 13.77 -7.50 -12.84
CA PRO A 67 14.21 -8.09 -11.59
C PRO A 67 15.38 -7.32 -10.95
N ALA A 68 16.20 -6.64 -11.76
CA ALA A 68 17.36 -5.88 -11.30
C ALA A 68 16.95 -4.69 -10.42
N SER A 69 15.93 -3.92 -10.82
CA SER A 69 15.46 -2.78 -10.03
C SER A 69 14.85 -3.23 -8.70
N TYR A 70 14.05 -4.29 -8.68
CA TYR A 70 13.53 -4.84 -7.43
C TYR A 70 14.66 -5.34 -6.50
N ARG A 71 15.65 -6.06 -7.03
CA ARG A 71 16.81 -6.50 -6.23
C ARG A 71 17.64 -5.31 -5.73
N LYS A 72 17.75 -4.22 -6.48
CA LYS A 72 18.41 -2.98 -6.02
C LYS A 72 17.68 -2.38 -4.80
N LEU A 73 16.35 -2.52 -4.73
CA LEU A 73 15.57 -1.97 -3.62
C LEU A 73 15.78 -2.72 -2.29
N GLY A 74 16.10 -4.02 -2.28
CA GLY A 74 16.44 -4.69 -1.00
C GLY A 74 17.16 -6.01 -1.10
N GLY A 75 18.16 -6.05 -1.97
CA GLY A 75 19.09 -7.17 -2.07
C GLY A 75 18.57 -8.31 -2.93
N VAL A 76 19.43 -9.32 -3.04
CA VAL A 76 19.22 -10.51 -3.88
C VAL A 76 17.98 -11.30 -3.46
N ALA A 77 17.64 -11.28 -2.16
CA ALA A 77 16.49 -11.98 -1.60
C ALA A 77 15.14 -11.30 -1.90
N ASN A 78 15.12 -10.05 -2.40
CA ASN A 78 13.88 -9.33 -2.71
C ASN A 78 13.25 -9.85 -4.00
N THR A 79 12.60 -11.01 -3.89
CA THR A 79 11.96 -11.75 -4.98
C THR A 79 10.53 -12.13 -4.58
N PRO A 80 9.64 -12.47 -5.54
CA PRO A 80 8.28 -12.89 -5.22
C PRO A 80 8.14 -14.12 -4.32
N ASP A 81 9.21 -14.89 -4.14
CA ASP A 81 9.25 -16.05 -3.25
C ASP A 81 9.51 -15.64 -1.79
N ALA A 82 9.90 -14.38 -1.54
CA ALA A 82 10.09 -13.87 -0.19
C ALA A 82 8.74 -13.47 0.46
N PRO A 83 8.48 -13.84 1.73
CA PRO A 83 7.19 -13.58 2.40
C PRO A 83 6.85 -12.08 2.53
N TYR A 84 7.86 -11.22 2.57
CA TYR A 84 7.69 -9.78 2.65
C TYR A 84 7.51 -9.07 1.29
N PHE A 85 7.63 -9.77 0.17
CA PHE A 85 7.75 -9.13 -1.16
C PHE A 85 6.52 -8.28 -1.52
N PHE A 86 5.32 -8.81 -1.28
CA PHE A 86 4.04 -8.18 -1.62
C PHE A 86 3.58 -7.12 -0.62
N ARG A 87 4.16 -7.05 0.59
CA ARG A 87 3.82 -6.03 1.58
C ARG A 87 4.82 -4.87 1.62
N ARG A 88 6.03 -5.11 1.11
CA ARG A 88 7.13 -4.15 1.21
C ARG A 88 6.79 -2.85 0.50
N TYR A 89 6.80 -1.75 1.24
CA TYR A 89 6.31 -0.48 0.73
C TYR A 89 7.08 0.03 -0.51
N SER A 90 8.41 -0.19 -0.54
CA SER A 90 9.24 0.20 -1.68
C SER A 90 8.94 -0.59 -2.94
N ASN A 91 8.56 -1.87 -2.84
CA ASN A 91 8.14 -2.67 -3.99
C ASN A 91 6.82 -2.16 -4.56
N LEU A 92 5.87 -1.79 -3.69
CA LEU A 92 4.58 -1.23 -4.09
C LEU A 92 4.75 0.12 -4.79
N ILE A 93 5.54 1.03 -4.20
CA ILE A 93 5.86 2.32 -4.84
C ILE A 93 6.52 2.09 -6.21
N HIS A 94 7.51 1.21 -6.28
CA HIS A 94 8.23 0.94 -7.53
C HIS A 94 7.30 0.39 -8.62
N PHE A 95 6.45 -0.57 -8.26
CA PHE A 95 5.41 -1.10 -9.14
C PHE A 95 4.45 -0.02 -9.64
N MET A 96 3.91 0.80 -8.74
CA MET A 96 2.96 1.87 -9.12
C MET A 96 3.63 2.92 -10.00
N ARG A 97 4.90 3.28 -9.73
CA ARG A 97 5.68 4.19 -10.59
C ARG A 97 5.93 3.61 -11.97
N ARG A 98 6.28 2.32 -12.08
CA ARG A 98 6.50 1.66 -13.37
C ARG A 98 5.23 1.57 -14.22
N ARG A 99 4.06 1.74 -13.60
CA ARG A 99 2.74 1.75 -14.26
C ARG A 99 2.14 3.15 -14.42
N ASP A 100 2.90 4.20 -14.09
CA ASP A 100 2.44 5.59 -14.11
C ASP A 100 1.16 5.81 -13.26
N CYS A 101 1.01 5.06 -12.16
CA CYS A 101 -0.15 5.13 -11.28
C CYS A 101 0.22 5.49 -9.83
N PHE A 102 1.42 6.03 -9.61
CA PHE A 102 1.82 6.67 -8.36
C PHE A 102 1.82 8.18 -8.52
N TYR A 103 1.12 8.87 -7.65
CA TYR A 103 0.97 10.32 -7.62
C TYR A 103 1.64 10.85 -6.35
N PRO A 104 2.80 11.53 -6.46
CA PRO A 104 3.38 12.26 -5.34
C PRO A 104 2.35 13.21 -4.72
N ARG A 105 2.41 13.42 -3.41
CA ARG A 105 1.50 14.36 -2.73
C ARG A 105 1.53 15.73 -3.42
N GLY A 106 0.35 16.29 -3.70
CA GLY A 106 0.18 17.57 -4.39
C GLY A 106 0.22 17.49 -5.93
N SER A 107 0.54 16.33 -6.52
CA SER A 107 0.50 16.16 -7.98
C SER A 107 -0.88 15.75 -8.52
N ALA A 108 -1.73 15.16 -7.68
CA ALA A 108 -3.09 14.79 -8.00
C ALA A 108 -3.96 14.82 -6.74
N VAL A 109 -5.26 15.07 -6.91
CA VAL A 109 -6.25 15.00 -5.83
C VAL A 109 -6.49 13.53 -5.47
N PRO A 110 -6.33 13.12 -4.20
CA PRO A 110 -6.58 11.75 -3.78
C PRO A 110 -8.06 11.39 -3.94
N SER A 111 -8.36 10.10 -3.99
CA SER A 111 -9.74 9.60 -4.04
C SER A 111 -9.89 8.39 -3.11
N PRO A 112 -11.07 8.18 -2.52
CA PRO A 112 -11.36 6.95 -1.80
C PRO A 112 -11.04 5.71 -2.63
N GLY A 113 -10.44 4.71 -1.99
CA GLY A 113 -9.98 3.48 -2.65
C GLY A 113 -8.64 3.59 -3.37
N MET A 114 -7.96 4.73 -3.33
CA MET A 114 -6.53 4.78 -3.66
C MET A 114 -5.70 4.24 -2.50
N VAL A 115 -4.52 3.71 -2.81
CA VAL A 115 -3.49 3.44 -1.82
C VAL A 115 -2.90 4.74 -1.32
N MET A 116 -2.73 4.86 0.00
CA MET A 116 -2.02 5.94 0.66
C MET A 116 -0.67 5.43 1.15
N VAL A 117 0.40 6.16 0.83
CA VAL A 117 1.76 5.78 1.21
C VAL A 117 2.32 6.79 2.20
N LEU A 118 2.80 6.29 3.33
CA LEU A 118 3.39 7.05 4.42
C LEU A 118 4.88 6.77 4.52
N ASP A 119 5.68 7.81 4.79
CA ASP A 119 7.11 7.68 5.08
C ASP A 119 7.42 8.30 6.44
N TRP A 120 8.07 7.51 7.29
CA TRP A 120 8.48 7.89 8.64
C TRP A 120 9.94 8.35 8.60
N PRO A 121 10.22 9.67 8.59
CA PRO A 121 11.56 10.20 8.28
C PRO A 121 12.61 9.82 9.32
N GLU A 122 12.19 9.63 10.57
CA GLU A 122 13.03 9.26 11.72
C GLU A 122 13.41 7.77 11.73
N GLU A 123 12.83 6.97 10.84
CA GLU A 123 13.06 5.53 10.73
C GLU A 123 13.91 5.13 9.52
N ARG A 124 14.75 6.03 9.00
CA ARG A 124 15.75 5.69 7.97
C ARG A 124 16.70 4.62 8.51
N GLY A 125 16.43 3.36 8.17
CA GLY A 125 17.19 2.18 8.61
C GLY A 125 16.41 1.24 9.54
N ARG A 126 15.31 1.69 10.19
CA ARG A 126 14.38 0.80 10.90
C ARG A 126 13.32 0.28 9.93
N PHE A 127 13.61 -0.92 9.43
CA PHE A 127 12.74 -1.90 8.76
C PHE A 127 11.69 -1.35 7.76
N ASN A 128 12.02 -1.45 6.46
CA ASN A 128 11.17 -1.20 5.28
C ASN A 128 9.89 -2.08 5.17
N PHE A 129 9.45 -2.70 6.25
CA PHE A 129 8.43 -3.75 6.26
C PHE A 129 7.30 -3.47 7.25
N SER A 130 7.34 -2.35 7.98
CA SER A 130 6.28 -2.00 8.93
C SER A 130 4.93 -1.84 8.21
N PRO A 131 3.87 -2.48 8.71
CA PRO A 131 2.56 -2.51 8.04
C PRO A 131 1.82 -1.16 8.07
N ASP A 132 2.25 -0.21 8.90
CA ASP A 132 1.67 1.13 9.02
C ASP A 132 2.10 2.11 7.90
N ARG A 133 2.91 1.68 6.94
CA ARG A 133 3.41 2.53 5.84
C ARG A 133 2.49 2.60 4.64
N ILE A 134 1.55 1.67 4.52
CA ILE A 134 0.66 1.58 3.37
C ILE A 134 -0.77 1.31 3.85
N GLY A 135 -1.68 2.17 3.41
CA GLY A 135 -3.10 2.07 3.71
C GLY A 135 -3.97 2.33 2.49
N VAL A 136 -5.26 2.45 2.74
CA VAL A 136 -6.27 2.79 1.74
C VAL A 136 -6.97 4.07 2.15
N VAL A 137 -7.10 5.01 1.21
CA VAL A 137 -7.84 6.26 1.39
C VAL A 137 -9.31 5.93 1.61
N LEU A 138 -9.88 6.43 2.71
CA LEU A 138 -11.28 6.21 3.07
C LEU A 138 -12.13 7.44 2.77
N GLU A 139 -11.66 8.62 3.18
CA GLU A 139 -12.34 9.91 2.98
C GLU A 139 -11.33 10.98 2.56
N VAL A 140 -11.80 11.89 1.70
CA VAL A 140 -11.06 13.04 1.20
C VAL A 140 -11.89 14.28 1.50
N ASP A 141 -11.25 15.29 2.08
CA ASP A 141 -11.83 16.61 2.33
C ASP A 141 -11.04 17.65 1.54
N GLY A 142 -11.72 18.34 0.61
CA GLY A 142 -11.08 19.15 -0.41
C GLY A 142 -10.07 18.36 -1.24
N GLU A 143 -8.79 18.77 -1.18
CA GLU A 143 -7.69 18.14 -1.92
C GLU A 143 -6.82 17.22 -1.04
N ARG A 144 -7.31 16.82 0.15
CA ARG A 144 -6.51 16.12 1.16
C ARG A 144 -7.24 14.90 1.70
N VAL A 145 -6.50 13.87 2.08
CA VAL A 145 -7.07 12.74 2.81
C VAL A 145 -7.42 13.18 4.21
N SER A 146 -8.69 13.03 4.60
CA SER A 146 -9.16 13.28 5.97
C SER A 146 -9.23 11.99 6.79
N LYS A 147 -9.43 10.85 6.13
CA LYS A 147 -9.49 9.53 6.76
C LYS A 147 -8.87 8.44 5.89
N GLY A 148 -8.16 7.50 6.52
CA GLY A 148 -7.62 6.31 5.87
C GLY A 148 -7.86 5.05 6.69
N ILE A 149 -7.59 3.90 6.08
CA ILE A 149 -7.52 2.59 6.76
C ILE A 149 -6.07 2.16 6.75
N LEU A 150 -5.51 1.92 7.94
CA LEU A 150 -4.12 1.53 8.16
C LEU A 150 -4.02 0.45 9.23
N ALA A 151 -2.96 -0.35 9.17
CA ALA A 151 -2.51 -1.08 10.34
C ALA A 151 -1.84 -0.12 11.33
N LEU A 152 -2.18 -0.26 12.60
CA LEU A 152 -1.61 0.52 13.70
C LEU A 152 -1.00 -0.41 14.74
N PRO A 153 0.11 -0.01 15.39
CA PRO A 153 0.63 -0.73 16.52
C PRO A 153 -0.36 -0.67 17.68
N ALA A 154 -0.57 -1.81 18.34
CA ALA A 154 -1.40 -1.97 19.53
C ALA A 154 -0.62 -2.70 20.62
N PRO A 155 -1.00 -2.60 21.91
CA PRO A 155 -0.27 -3.26 23.00
C PRO A 155 -0.08 -4.77 22.81
N ALA A 156 -0.98 -5.44 22.07
CA ALA A 156 -0.95 -6.87 21.79
C ALA A 156 -0.60 -7.21 20.33
N GLY A 157 0.09 -6.34 19.59
CA GLY A 157 0.52 -6.58 18.21
C GLY A 157 0.06 -5.49 17.26
N TRP A 158 -0.71 -5.85 16.23
CA TRP A 158 -1.20 -4.90 15.23
C TRP A 158 -2.70 -5.02 15.04
N VAL A 159 -3.34 -3.90 14.71
CA VAL A 159 -4.77 -3.85 14.39
C VAL A 159 -5.01 -2.97 13.17
N VAL A 160 -5.92 -3.38 12.29
CA VAL A 160 -6.40 -2.53 11.21
C VAL A 160 -7.48 -1.60 11.75
N ALA A 161 -7.27 -0.29 11.59
CA ALA A 161 -8.16 0.73 12.12
C ALA A 161 -8.37 1.87 11.12
N GLU A 162 -9.43 2.64 11.35
CA GLU A 162 -9.59 3.95 10.73
C GLU A 162 -8.66 4.95 11.40
N VAL A 163 -7.95 5.73 10.58
CA VAL A 163 -7.10 6.82 11.04
C VAL A 163 -7.65 8.15 10.56
N HIS A 164 -7.71 9.11 11.47
CA HIS A 164 -7.98 10.50 11.13
C HIS A 164 -6.67 11.22 10.81
N LEU A 165 -6.60 11.82 9.61
CA LEU A 165 -5.48 12.63 9.17
C LEU A 165 -5.86 14.10 9.29
N LEU A 166 -5.55 14.68 10.44
CA LEU A 166 -5.82 16.08 10.69
C LEU A 166 -4.92 16.95 9.81
N ALA A 167 -5.50 17.94 9.15
CA ALA A 167 -4.76 18.83 8.26
C ALA A 167 -3.55 19.46 8.96
N ASN A 168 -2.38 19.42 8.30
CA ASN A 168 -1.12 19.99 8.78
C ASN A 168 -0.54 19.32 10.05
N SER A 169 -1.16 18.26 10.55
CA SER A 169 -0.65 17.46 11.67
C SER A 169 0.61 16.67 11.27
N PRO A 170 1.37 16.13 12.24
CA PRO A 170 2.48 15.25 11.95
C PRO A 170 2.08 14.07 11.06
N SER A 171 0.94 13.42 11.30
CA SER A 171 0.48 12.27 10.52
C SER A 171 0.13 12.63 9.07
N ASP A 172 -0.47 13.80 8.84
CA ASP A 172 -0.69 14.32 7.50
C ASP A 172 0.64 14.52 6.76
N ARG A 173 1.69 15.04 7.42
CA ARG A 173 3.01 15.27 6.81
C ARG A 173 3.74 13.99 6.39
N LEU A 174 3.39 12.84 6.96
CA LEU A 174 3.96 11.54 6.59
C LEU A 174 3.49 11.05 5.23
N VAL A 175 2.32 11.51 4.77
CA VAL A 175 1.79 11.08 3.48
C VAL A 175 2.66 11.63 2.35
N ILE A 176 3.33 10.74 1.64
CA ILE A 176 4.24 11.09 0.54
C ILE A 176 3.57 11.00 -0.83
N GLY A 177 2.43 10.31 -0.92
CA GLY A 177 1.69 10.17 -2.17
C GLY A 177 0.62 9.11 -2.12
N TYR A 178 -0.01 8.94 -3.26
CA TYR A 178 -1.15 8.08 -3.48
C TYR A 178 -0.93 7.21 -4.71
N GLY A 179 -1.68 6.12 -4.85
CA GLY A 179 -1.63 5.35 -6.08
C GLY A 179 -2.77 4.39 -6.27
N ASP A 180 -2.83 3.83 -7.48
CA ASP A 180 -3.84 2.86 -7.87
C ASP A 180 -3.24 1.45 -7.90
N LEU A 181 -3.95 0.47 -7.33
CA LEU A 181 -3.62 -0.94 -7.45
C LEU A 181 -4.67 -1.67 -8.30
N PRO A 182 -4.24 -2.62 -9.16
CA PRO A 182 -5.17 -3.54 -9.79
C PRO A 182 -5.80 -4.42 -8.71
N CYS A 183 -7.13 -4.49 -8.68
CA CYS A 183 -7.86 -5.30 -7.70
C CYS A 183 -8.64 -6.42 -8.40
N ASP A 184 -8.79 -7.55 -7.70
CA ASP A 184 -9.65 -8.66 -8.13
C ASP A 184 -11.04 -8.15 -8.56
N THR A 185 -11.63 -8.82 -9.55
CA THR A 185 -12.95 -8.47 -10.11
C THR A 185 -14.09 -8.81 -9.17
#